data_AF-A0A2T4Z5G4-F1
#
_entry.id   AF-A0A2T4Z5G4-F1
#
_cell.length_a   1.000
_cell.length_b   1.000
_cell.length_c   1.000
_cell.angle_alpha   90.00
_cell.angle_beta   90.00
_cell.angle_gamma   90.00
#
_symmetry.space_group_name_H-M   'P 1'
#
loop_
_entity.id
_entity.type
_entity.pdbx_description
1 polymer ?
#
loop_
_entity_poly.entity_id
_entity_poly.type
_entity_poly.pdbx_seq_one_letter_code
_entity_poly.pdbx_strand_id
1 'polypeptide(L)'
;MKITLDVGKLVEEGRLTPDEAKRLIALAAEGTGSLAMNMLIGFGVVAVALGALGLVPEPMVAVVLGALLGSVGLGFVLKGEKAWSVLAQIVLLAGALLLAGGVMFLTKGSVPALFAVTAIFVGAGVVARSGLLIALAVLALSATIGARTGYMHATYFLAISQPAVTVALFSGLAIAAYEASKWLKADLSRLAIVAARTALLLVNFGFWIGSLWGDRLTWFVEPSTTSRWAPVIPSWTFSIAWLVAIVGAGIWAARANRPWVLNLAAVFGAIHFYTQWFEKLGATPLSVLVAGVTTLALAVGIWKYNQGRTIAA
;
A
#
# COMPACT_ATOMS: atom_id res chain seq x y z
N MET A 1 12.63 -6.06 14.13
CA MET A 1 13.17 -6.20 12.76
C MET A 1 13.19 -7.68 12.43
N LYS A 2 12.63 -8.13 11.29
CA LYS A 2 12.72 -9.52 10.85
C LYS A 2 13.86 -9.60 9.84
N ILE A 3 14.86 -10.43 10.12
CA ILE A 3 16.01 -10.66 9.25
C ILE A 3 15.80 -12.03 8.62
N THR A 4 15.77 -12.10 7.29
CA THR A 4 15.74 -13.37 6.57
C THR A 4 17.16 -13.75 6.23
N LEU A 5 17.62 -14.88 6.75
CA LEU A 5 18.94 -15.42 6.50
C LEU A 5 18.80 -16.71 5.71
N ASP A 6 19.60 -16.87 4.67
CA ASP A 6 19.80 -18.17 4.05
C ASP A 6 20.79 -18.95 4.92
N VAL A 7 20.23 -19.71 5.87
CA VAL A 7 21.02 -20.46 6.85
C VAL A 7 21.90 -21.50 6.16
N GLY A 8 21.43 -22.11 5.06
CA GLY A 8 22.21 -23.08 4.29
C GLY A 8 23.43 -22.44 3.65
N LYS A 9 23.22 -21.32 2.94
CA LYS A 9 24.31 -20.57 2.32
C LYS A 9 25.32 -20.06 3.33
N LEU A 10 24.88 -19.62 4.51
CA LEU A 10 25.79 -19.15 5.56
C LEU A 10 26.63 -20.27 6.18
N VAL A 11 26.13 -21.51 6.21
CA VAL A 11 26.92 -22.68 6.60
C VAL A 11 27.92 -23.03 5.51
N GLU A 12 27.52 -23.00 4.23
CA GLU A 12 28.43 -23.21 3.09
C GLU A 12 29.56 -22.17 3.03
N GLU A 13 29.24 -20.90 3.30
CA GLU A 13 30.21 -19.80 3.38
C GLU A 13 31.08 -19.84 4.67
N GLY A 14 30.87 -20.82 5.56
CA GLY A 14 31.61 -20.96 6.82
C GLY A 14 31.31 -19.85 7.85
N ARG A 15 30.24 -19.08 7.65
CA ARG A 15 29.81 -17.97 8.52
C ARG A 15 28.93 -18.41 9.68
N LEU A 16 28.42 -19.64 9.63
CA LEU A 16 27.61 -20.29 10.66
C LEU A 16 28.06 -21.73 10.83
N THR A 17 28.13 -22.21 12.07
CA THR A 17 28.35 -23.64 12.33
C THR A 17 27.08 -24.46 12.08
N PRO A 18 27.18 -25.75 11.74
CA PRO A 18 26.02 -26.63 11.57
C PRO A 18 25.12 -26.72 12.82
N ASP A 19 25.69 -26.61 14.02
CA ASP A 19 24.95 -26.67 15.28
C ASP A 19 24.20 -25.36 15.58
N GLU A 20 24.80 -24.21 15.27
CA GLU A 20 24.10 -22.91 15.32
C GLU A 20 22.97 -22.85 14.29
N ALA A 21 23.21 -23.38 13.08
CA ALA A 21 22.17 -23.50 12.06
C ALA A 21 21.00 -24.35 12.55
N LYS A 22 21.25 -25.51 13.17
CA LYS A 22 20.20 -26.34 13.78
C LYS A 22 19.44 -25.61 14.88
N ARG A 23 20.13 -24.86 15.75
CA ARG A 23 19.49 -24.05 16.80
C ARG A 23 18.59 -22.95 16.21
N LEU A 24 19.05 -22.23 15.19
CA LEU A 24 18.25 -21.20 14.51
C LEU A 24 17.03 -21.80 13.81
N ILE A 25 17.20 -22.97 13.17
CA ILE A 25 16.10 -23.71 12.54
C ILE A 25 15.09 -24.17 13.60
N ALA A 26 15.54 -24.68 14.74
CA ALA A 26 14.66 -25.11 15.84
C ALA A 26 13.84 -23.92 16.41
N LEU A 27 14.48 -22.77 16.62
CA LEU A 27 13.81 -21.54 17.05
C LEU A 27 12.81 -21.02 15.99
N ALA A 28 13.05 -21.29 14.71
CA ALA A 28 12.09 -20.98 13.65
C ALA A 28 10.95 -22.02 13.55
N ALA A 29 11.22 -23.28 13.89
CA ALA A 29 10.30 -24.41 13.76
C ALA A 29 9.13 -24.36 14.75
N GLU A 30 9.31 -23.77 15.93
CA GLU A 30 8.21 -23.49 16.88
C GLU A 30 7.08 -22.63 16.27
N GLY A 31 7.34 -21.94 15.14
CA GLY A 31 6.32 -21.17 14.41
C GLY A 31 5.63 -21.91 13.25
N THR A 32 6.26 -22.91 12.63
CA THR A 32 5.81 -23.48 11.33
C THR A 32 4.72 -24.53 11.45
N GLY A 33 4.67 -25.30 12.54
CA GLY A 33 3.60 -26.28 12.78
C GLY A 33 2.19 -25.67 12.81
N SER A 34 2.09 -24.38 13.13
CA SER A 34 0.83 -23.63 13.10
C SER A 34 0.38 -23.23 11.68
N LEU A 35 1.29 -23.13 10.71
CA LEU A 35 1.02 -22.46 9.44
C LEU A 35 -0.01 -23.21 8.57
N ALA A 36 0.13 -24.53 8.45
CA ALA A 36 -0.80 -25.33 7.65
C ALA A 36 -2.23 -25.30 8.23
N MET A 37 -2.35 -25.44 9.55
CA MET A 37 -3.63 -25.32 10.25
C MET A 37 -4.22 -23.91 10.07
N ASN A 38 -3.40 -22.87 10.21
CA ASN A 38 -3.82 -21.49 10.01
C ASN A 38 -4.29 -21.22 8.57
N MET A 39 -3.64 -21.83 7.58
CA MET A 39 -4.07 -21.76 6.18
C MET A 39 -5.43 -22.45 5.99
N LEU A 40 -5.61 -23.67 6.50
CA LEU A 40 -6.87 -24.41 6.39
C LEU A 40 -8.02 -23.65 7.06
N ILE A 41 -7.79 -23.13 8.27
CA ILE A 41 -8.75 -22.29 8.98
C ILE A 41 -9.07 -21.03 8.16
N GLY A 42 -8.03 -20.36 7.64
CA GLY A 42 -8.19 -19.16 6.82
C GLY A 42 -9.04 -19.40 5.58
N PHE A 43 -8.71 -20.42 4.81
CA PHE A 43 -9.48 -20.81 3.62
C PHE A 43 -10.90 -21.23 4.00
N GLY A 44 -11.09 -21.95 5.10
CA GLY A 44 -12.42 -22.34 5.59
C GLY A 44 -13.30 -21.14 5.94
N VAL A 45 -12.78 -20.18 6.71
CA VAL A 45 -13.51 -18.95 7.07
C VAL A 45 -13.88 -18.15 5.83
N VAL A 46 -12.94 -17.97 4.89
CA VAL A 46 -13.19 -17.26 3.63
C VAL A 46 -14.22 -18.00 2.78
N ALA A 47 -14.11 -19.33 2.65
CA ALA A 47 -15.04 -20.14 1.87
C ALA A 47 -16.48 -20.08 2.44
N VAL A 48 -16.64 -20.15 3.77
CA VAL A 48 -17.95 -20.02 4.41
C VAL A 48 -18.53 -18.62 4.18
N ALA A 49 -17.73 -17.57 4.35
CA ALA A 49 -18.20 -16.20 4.13
C ALA A 49 -18.61 -15.94 2.67
N LEU A 50 -17.76 -16.32 1.71
CA LEU A 50 -18.05 -16.18 0.29
C LEU A 50 -19.20 -17.09 -0.16
N GLY A 51 -19.29 -18.30 0.38
CA GLY A 51 -20.39 -19.22 0.14
C GLY A 51 -21.73 -18.67 0.64
N ALA A 52 -21.77 -18.10 1.84
CA ALA A 52 -22.96 -17.46 2.38
C ALA A 52 -23.41 -16.26 1.52
N LEU A 53 -22.47 -15.43 1.04
CA LEU A 53 -22.76 -14.34 0.11
C LEU A 53 -23.20 -14.85 -1.27
N GLY A 54 -22.66 -15.96 -1.74
CA GLY A 54 -23.07 -16.59 -3.00
C GLY A 54 -24.50 -17.16 -2.93
N LEU A 55 -24.88 -17.72 -1.76
CA LEU A 55 -26.22 -18.24 -1.52
C LEU A 55 -27.25 -17.12 -1.35
N VAL A 56 -26.88 -16.04 -0.66
CA VAL A 56 -27.74 -14.88 -0.45
C VAL A 56 -26.97 -13.61 -0.80
N PRO A 57 -27.01 -13.16 -2.07
CA PRO A 57 -26.23 -12.03 -2.58
C PRO A 57 -26.84 -10.67 -2.17
N GLU A 58 -27.13 -10.51 -0.89
CA GLU A 58 -27.70 -9.30 -0.31
C GLU A 58 -26.62 -8.52 0.46
N PRO A 59 -26.43 -7.21 0.20
CA PRO A 59 -25.42 -6.40 0.88
C PRO A 59 -25.59 -6.37 2.40
N MET A 60 -26.83 -6.46 2.89
CA MET A 60 -27.12 -6.53 4.32
C MET A 60 -26.57 -7.82 4.96
N VAL A 61 -26.56 -8.93 4.22
CA VAL A 61 -25.95 -10.20 4.68
C VAL A 61 -24.45 -10.01 4.89
N ALA A 62 -23.76 -9.30 3.98
CA ALA A 62 -22.34 -8.97 4.14
C ALA A 62 -22.07 -8.12 5.40
N VAL A 63 -22.94 -7.14 5.67
CA VAL A 63 -22.84 -6.29 6.88
C VAL A 63 -23.03 -7.12 8.15
N VAL A 64 -24.09 -7.93 8.22
CA VAL A 64 -24.40 -8.75 9.41
C VAL A 64 -23.32 -9.79 9.64
N LEU A 65 -22.93 -10.55 8.60
CA LEU A 65 -21.85 -11.54 8.72
C LEU A 65 -20.52 -10.88 9.07
N GLY A 66 -20.22 -9.74 8.45
CA GLY A 66 -19.01 -8.97 8.75
C GLY A 66 -18.96 -8.50 10.20
N ALA A 67 -20.08 -7.99 10.73
CA ALA A 67 -20.20 -7.56 12.12
C ALA A 67 -20.08 -8.74 13.10
N LEU A 68 -20.71 -9.89 12.81
CA LEU A 68 -20.62 -11.09 13.62
C LEU A 68 -19.20 -11.64 13.66
N LEU A 69 -18.59 -11.86 12.49
CA LEU A 69 -17.21 -12.34 12.40
C LEU A 69 -16.23 -11.35 13.05
N GLY A 70 -16.39 -10.05 12.78
CA GLY A 70 -15.58 -9.01 13.39
C GLY A 70 -15.66 -9.03 14.92
N SER A 71 -16.87 -9.19 15.47
CA SER A 71 -17.09 -9.25 16.93
C SER A 71 -16.49 -10.50 17.55
N VAL A 72 -16.64 -11.66 16.90
CA VAL A 72 -16.04 -12.93 17.35
C VAL A 72 -14.51 -12.85 17.32
N GLY A 73 -13.95 -12.38 16.21
CA GLY A 73 -12.51 -12.19 16.06
C GLY A 73 -11.95 -11.21 17.09
N LEU A 74 -12.63 -10.09 17.31
CA LEU A 74 -12.29 -9.12 18.34
C LEU A 74 -12.31 -9.74 19.74
N GLY A 75 -13.34 -10.51 20.07
CA GLY A 75 -13.45 -11.22 21.34
C GLY A 75 -12.26 -12.16 21.59
N PHE A 76 -11.84 -12.92 20.58
CA PHE A 76 -10.65 -13.78 20.69
C PHE A 76 -9.36 -12.98 20.86
N VAL A 77 -9.18 -11.88 20.12
CA VAL A 77 -8.00 -11.03 20.27
C VAL A 77 -7.92 -10.44 21.67
N LEU A 78 -9.04 -9.97 22.23
CA LEU A 78 -9.10 -9.38 23.57
C LEU A 78 -8.83 -10.39 24.69
N LYS A 79 -9.18 -11.67 24.50
CA LYS A 79 -8.84 -12.74 25.44
C LYS A 79 -7.36 -13.09 25.48
N GLY A 80 -6.59 -12.78 24.43
CA GLY A 80 -5.13 -12.90 24.43
C GLY A 80 -4.59 -14.35 24.43
N GLU A 81 -5.41 -15.34 24.14
CA GLU A 81 -4.99 -16.74 24.10
C GLU A 81 -4.10 -17.02 22.87
N LYS A 82 -2.84 -17.39 23.10
CA LYS A 82 -1.86 -17.64 22.02
C LYS A 82 -2.31 -18.72 21.03
N ALA A 83 -2.98 -19.76 21.51
CA ALA A 83 -3.45 -20.89 20.70
C ALA A 83 -4.42 -20.46 19.57
N TRP A 84 -5.23 -19.43 19.81
CA TRP A 84 -6.25 -18.95 18.87
C TRP A 84 -5.85 -17.67 18.14
N SER A 85 -4.64 -17.16 18.40
CA SER A 85 -4.21 -15.84 17.93
C SER A 85 -4.33 -15.66 16.42
N VAL A 86 -4.05 -16.70 15.64
CA VAL A 86 -4.11 -16.62 14.18
C VAL A 86 -5.54 -16.72 13.65
N LEU A 87 -6.35 -17.64 14.20
CA LEU A 87 -7.79 -17.69 13.92
C LEU A 87 -8.44 -16.33 14.22
N ALA A 88 -8.12 -15.74 15.36
CA ALA A 88 -8.65 -14.44 15.78
C ALA A 88 -8.33 -13.33 14.77
N GLN A 89 -7.07 -13.27 14.30
CA GLN A 89 -6.63 -12.30 13.30
C GLN A 89 -7.32 -12.51 11.94
N ILE A 90 -7.45 -13.75 11.49
CA ILE A 90 -8.11 -14.11 10.23
C ILE A 90 -9.58 -13.73 10.28
N VAL A 91 -10.28 -14.11 11.35
CA VAL A 91 -11.72 -13.87 11.51
C VAL A 91 -12.01 -12.37 11.65
N LEU A 92 -11.18 -11.64 12.40
CA LEU A 92 -11.30 -10.18 12.51
C LEU A 92 -11.02 -9.47 11.19
N LEU A 93 -10.01 -9.91 10.43
CA LEU A 93 -9.70 -9.41 9.11
C LEU A 93 -10.86 -9.65 8.13
N ALA A 94 -11.35 -10.89 8.05
CA ALA A 94 -12.46 -11.25 7.18
C ALA A 94 -13.73 -10.47 7.54
N GLY A 95 -14.05 -10.37 8.84
CA GLY A 95 -15.18 -9.60 9.33
C GLY A 95 -15.10 -8.13 8.96
N ALA A 96 -13.93 -7.50 9.15
CA ALA A 96 -13.71 -6.10 8.77
C ALA A 96 -13.87 -5.87 7.27
N LEU A 97 -13.35 -6.77 6.43
CA LEU A 97 -13.47 -6.68 4.97
C LEU A 97 -14.92 -6.85 4.48
N LEU A 98 -15.65 -7.83 5.02
CA LEU A 98 -17.06 -8.07 4.69
C LEU A 98 -17.94 -6.90 5.12
N LEU A 99 -17.74 -6.41 6.34
CA LEU A 99 -18.49 -5.27 6.87
C LEU A 99 -18.24 -4.03 6.00
N ALA A 100 -16.97 -3.75 5.67
CA ALA A 100 -16.61 -2.64 4.81
C ALA A 100 -17.22 -2.78 3.41
N GLY A 101 -17.13 -3.95 2.79
CA GLY A 101 -17.70 -4.22 1.48
C GLY A 101 -19.22 -4.06 1.45
N GLY A 102 -19.92 -4.60 2.45
CA GLY A 102 -21.37 -4.46 2.60
C GLY A 102 -21.82 -3.02 2.80
N VAL A 103 -21.14 -2.27 3.67
CA VAL A 103 -21.40 -0.83 3.89
C VAL A 103 -21.18 -0.02 2.61
N MET A 104 -20.08 -0.28 1.89
CA MET A 104 -19.78 0.39 0.63
C MET A 104 -20.87 0.15 -0.42
N PHE A 105 -21.37 -1.08 -0.52
CA PHE A 105 -22.40 -1.42 -1.49
C PHE A 105 -23.76 -0.81 -1.12
N LEU A 106 -24.20 -0.92 0.14
CA LEU A 106 -25.47 -0.35 0.62
C LEU A 106 -25.55 1.17 0.42
N THR A 107 -24.42 1.85 0.67
CA THR A 107 -24.35 3.31 0.64
C THR A 107 -23.88 3.85 -0.72
N LYS A 108 -23.70 2.96 -1.72
CA LYS A 108 -23.17 3.29 -3.05
C LYS A 108 -21.87 4.10 -3.01
N GLY A 109 -21.02 3.82 -2.00
CA GLY A 109 -19.73 4.49 -1.81
C GLY A 109 -19.83 5.98 -1.45
N SER A 110 -20.85 6.37 -0.70
CA SER A 110 -20.95 7.74 -0.16
C SER A 110 -19.73 8.13 0.67
N VAL A 111 -19.40 9.43 0.69
CA VAL A 111 -18.25 9.96 1.46
C VAL A 111 -18.33 9.61 2.96
N PRO A 112 -19.48 9.74 3.65
CA PRO A 112 -19.59 9.32 5.05
C PRO A 112 -19.32 7.83 5.25
N ALA A 113 -19.75 6.97 4.32
CA ALA A 113 -19.49 5.55 4.39
C ALA A 113 -18.01 5.21 4.22
N LEU A 114 -17.30 5.91 3.32
CA LEU A 114 -15.86 5.77 3.16
C LEU A 114 -15.10 6.14 4.44
N PHE A 115 -15.49 7.22 5.12
CA PHE A 115 -14.92 7.57 6.43
C PHE A 115 -15.21 6.49 7.49
N ALA A 116 -16.44 5.95 7.52
CA ALA A 116 -16.79 4.85 8.42
C ALA A 116 -15.95 3.59 8.14
N VAL A 117 -15.75 3.24 6.87
CA VAL A 117 -14.90 2.12 6.45
C VAL A 117 -13.43 2.35 6.83
N THR A 118 -12.91 3.56 6.62
CA THR A 118 -11.58 3.94 7.10
C THR A 118 -11.46 3.73 8.61
N ALA A 119 -12.45 4.19 9.39
CA ALA A 119 -12.44 4.02 10.84
C ALA A 119 -12.49 2.54 11.26
N ILE A 120 -13.32 1.72 10.60
CA ILE A 120 -13.38 0.26 10.81
C ILE A 120 -12.01 -0.37 10.56
N PHE A 121 -11.37 -0.05 9.43
CA PHE A 121 -10.05 -0.60 9.09
C PHE A 121 -8.94 -0.11 10.01
N VAL A 122 -8.94 1.16 10.45
CA VAL A 122 -8.00 1.65 11.46
C VAL A 122 -8.19 0.91 12.78
N GLY A 123 -9.43 0.84 13.29
CA GLY A 123 -9.74 0.21 14.57
C GLY A 123 -9.36 -1.27 14.57
N ALA A 124 -9.86 -2.03 13.59
CA ALA A 124 -9.53 -3.45 13.44
C ALA A 124 -8.03 -3.66 13.16
N GLY A 125 -7.40 -2.81 12.34
CA GLY A 125 -5.98 -2.88 12.05
C GLY A 125 -5.09 -2.66 13.26
N VAL A 126 -5.44 -1.69 14.12
CA VAL A 126 -4.73 -1.42 15.37
C VAL A 126 -4.89 -2.58 16.34
N VAL A 127 -6.11 -3.08 16.55
CA VAL A 127 -6.37 -4.20 17.47
C VAL A 127 -5.72 -5.49 16.99
N ALA A 128 -5.87 -5.83 15.70
CA ALA A 128 -5.29 -7.03 15.10
C ALA A 128 -3.78 -6.92 14.81
N ARG A 129 -3.16 -5.75 15.01
CA ARG A 129 -1.79 -5.44 14.57
C ARG A 129 -1.56 -5.71 13.07
N SER A 130 -2.60 -5.52 12.26
CA SER A 130 -2.63 -5.84 10.83
C SER A 130 -2.19 -4.66 9.97
N GLY A 131 -1.01 -4.78 9.34
CA GLY A 131 -0.55 -3.79 8.37
C GLY A 131 -1.43 -3.71 7.12
N LEU A 132 -2.04 -4.84 6.71
CA LEU A 132 -2.95 -4.87 5.56
C LEU A 132 -4.16 -3.96 5.78
N LEU A 133 -4.83 -4.08 6.93
CA LEU A 133 -5.98 -3.23 7.25
C LEU A 133 -5.59 -1.76 7.35
N ILE A 134 -4.42 -1.44 7.89
CA ILE A 134 -3.93 -0.05 7.92
C ILE A 134 -3.66 0.48 6.51
N ALA A 135 -3.08 -0.31 5.62
CA ALA A 135 -2.92 0.08 4.22
C ALA A 135 -4.28 0.30 3.54
N LEU A 136 -5.23 -0.61 3.74
CA LEU A 136 -6.59 -0.47 3.22
C LEU A 136 -7.33 0.74 3.80
N ALA A 137 -7.09 1.10 5.06
CA ALA A 137 -7.66 2.31 5.67
C ALA A 137 -7.19 3.57 4.94
N VAL A 138 -5.89 3.65 4.62
CA VAL A 138 -5.31 4.77 3.86
C VAL A 138 -5.85 4.82 2.43
N LEU A 139 -6.08 3.66 1.79
CA LEU A 139 -6.72 3.59 0.47
C LEU A 139 -8.22 3.96 0.51
N ALA A 140 -8.95 3.51 1.52
CA ALA A 140 -10.35 3.91 1.73
C ALA A 140 -10.46 5.43 1.98
N LEU A 141 -9.50 6.00 2.71
CA LEU A 141 -9.43 7.44 2.93
C LEU A 141 -9.20 8.19 1.61
N SER A 142 -8.38 7.67 0.69
CA SER A 142 -8.13 8.34 -0.58
C SER A 142 -9.35 8.36 -1.49
N ALA A 143 -10.23 7.35 -1.38
CA ALA A 143 -11.48 7.33 -2.11
C ALA A 143 -12.43 8.47 -1.68
N THR A 144 -12.30 9.01 -0.46
CA THR A 144 -13.12 10.17 0.00
C THR A 144 -12.89 11.43 -0.83
N ILE A 145 -11.69 11.57 -1.41
CA ILE A 145 -11.29 12.70 -2.27
C ILE A 145 -11.28 12.32 -3.76
N GLY A 146 -11.94 11.21 -4.12
CA GLY A 146 -12.15 10.82 -5.50
C GLY A 146 -11.07 9.94 -6.12
N ALA A 147 -10.27 9.24 -5.32
CA ALA A 147 -9.47 8.11 -5.82
C ALA A 147 -10.36 6.91 -6.15
N ARG A 148 -10.22 6.34 -7.34
CA ARG A 148 -11.04 5.21 -7.81
C ARG A 148 -10.22 4.26 -8.66
N THR A 149 -10.60 3.00 -8.63
CA THR A 149 -10.11 1.99 -9.58
C THR A 149 -11.30 1.43 -10.35
N GLY A 150 -11.04 0.92 -11.55
CA GLY A 150 -12.07 0.21 -12.30
C GLY A 150 -11.49 -0.69 -13.37
N TYR A 151 -12.39 -1.46 -13.95
CA TYR A 151 -12.08 -2.43 -15.00
C TYR A 151 -13.08 -2.24 -16.14
N MET A 152 -12.58 -2.10 -17.36
CA MET A 152 -13.38 -2.16 -18.59
C MET A 152 -12.64 -2.98 -19.62
N HIS A 153 -13.26 -4.06 -20.13
CA HIS A 153 -12.75 -4.89 -21.24
C HIS A 153 -11.23 -5.12 -21.21
N ALA A 154 -10.74 -5.90 -20.24
CA ALA A 154 -9.32 -6.21 -20.03
C ALA A 154 -8.40 -5.01 -19.71
N THR A 155 -8.96 -3.82 -19.47
CA THR A 155 -8.22 -2.62 -19.09
C THR A 155 -8.52 -2.26 -17.64
N TYR A 156 -7.46 -2.12 -16.84
CA TYR A 156 -7.55 -1.59 -15.48
C TYR A 156 -7.22 -0.10 -15.51
N PHE A 157 -8.05 0.71 -14.87
CA PHE A 157 -7.78 2.14 -14.74
C PHE A 157 -7.74 2.56 -13.28
N LEU A 158 -6.84 3.49 -13.00
CA LEU A 158 -6.74 4.24 -11.76
C LEU A 158 -7.13 5.68 -12.09
N ALA A 159 -8.03 6.25 -11.31
CA ALA A 159 -8.44 7.64 -11.44
C ALA A 159 -8.19 8.37 -10.12
N ILE A 160 -7.60 9.57 -10.22
CA ILE A 160 -7.47 10.51 -9.10
C ILE A 160 -8.15 11.80 -9.53
N SER A 161 -9.32 12.07 -8.96
CA SER A 161 -10.13 13.22 -9.37
C SER A 161 -9.52 14.57 -8.97
N GLN A 162 -8.74 14.60 -7.88
CA GLN A 162 -8.09 15.80 -7.35
C GLN A 162 -6.61 15.54 -7.04
N PRO A 163 -5.73 15.55 -8.07
CA PRO A 163 -4.30 15.31 -7.92
C PRO A 163 -3.59 16.16 -6.84
N ALA A 164 -3.80 17.48 -6.81
CA ALA A 164 -3.12 18.38 -5.88
C ALA A 164 -3.53 18.12 -4.44
N VAL A 165 -4.83 17.95 -4.19
CA VAL A 165 -5.37 17.63 -2.86
C VAL A 165 -4.84 16.28 -2.40
N THR A 166 -4.77 15.30 -3.30
CA THR A 166 -4.19 13.97 -3.01
C THR A 166 -2.72 14.08 -2.62
N VAL A 167 -1.91 14.79 -3.40
CA VAL A 167 -0.49 15.02 -3.09
C VAL A 167 -0.32 15.70 -1.72
N ALA A 168 -1.08 16.76 -1.46
CA ALA A 168 -0.95 17.54 -0.22
C ALA A 168 -1.39 16.74 1.01
N LEU A 169 -2.60 16.17 1.00
CA LEU A 169 -3.15 15.44 2.14
C LEU A 169 -2.33 14.19 2.46
N PHE A 170 -1.95 13.40 1.45
CA PHE A 170 -1.19 12.18 1.69
C PHE A 170 0.29 12.44 2.00
N SER A 171 0.87 13.58 1.57
CA SER A 171 2.17 14.01 2.08
C SER A 171 2.09 14.36 3.56
N GLY A 172 1.07 15.13 3.96
CA GLY A 172 0.81 15.45 5.37
C GLY A 172 0.59 14.21 6.22
N LEU A 173 -0.24 13.27 5.75
CA LEU A 173 -0.48 11.99 6.42
C LEU A 173 0.80 11.15 6.52
N ALA A 174 1.61 11.10 5.46
CA ALA A 174 2.87 10.37 5.47
C ALA A 174 3.83 10.91 6.53
N ILE A 175 3.97 12.24 6.61
CA ILE A 175 4.80 12.91 7.62
C ILE A 175 4.24 12.65 9.02
N ALA A 176 2.93 12.88 9.24
CA ALA A 176 2.31 12.69 10.54
C ALA A 176 2.44 11.25 11.06
N ALA A 177 2.20 10.26 10.18
CA ALA A 177 2.35 8.85 10.53
C ALA A 177 3.82 8.46 10.76
N TYR A 178 4.76 9.01 9.99
CA TYR A 178 6.18 8.80 10.22
C TYR A 178 6.64 9.41 11.55
N GLU A 179 6.24 10.64 11.86
CA GLU A 179 6.57 11.28 13.13
C GLU A 179 5.95 10.51 14.30
N ALA A 180 4.68 10.13 14.22
CA ALA A 180 4.03 9.29 15.22
C ALA A 180 4.80 7.97 15.46
N SER A 181 5.34 7.35 14.40
CA SER A 181 6.09 6.09 14.52
C SER A 181 7.32 6.18 15.43
N LYS A 182 7.88 7.38 15.65
CA LYS A 182 9.06 7.58 16.51
C LYS A 182 8.72 7.51 18.00
N TRP A 183 7.47 7.76 18.38
CA TRP A 183 7.01 7.84 19.77
C TRP A 183 6.17 6.62 20.18
N LEU A 184 5.69 5.86 19.21
CA LEU A 184 4.84 4.69 19.44
C LEU A 184 5.64 3.46 19.85
N LYS A 185 5.01 2.58 20.65
CA LYS A 185 5.52 1.24 20.94
C LYS A 185 5.78 0.47 19.64
N ALA A 186 6.74 -0.45 19.63
CA ALA A 186 7.23 -1.15 18.43
C ALA A 186 6.12 -1.69 17.51
N ASP A 187 5.07 -2.30 18.08
CA ASP A 187 3.96 -2.86 17.30
C ASP A 187 3.14 -1.78 16.58
N LEU A 188 2.90 -0.65 17.23
CA LEU A 188 2.15 0.48 16.68
C LEU A 188 3.01 1.33 15.76
N SER A 189 4.30 1.46 16.07
CA SER A 189 5.29 2.10 15.19
C SER A 189 5.32 1.42 13.82
N ARG A 190 5.29 0.08 13.77
CA ARG A 190 5.19 -0.68 12.51
C ARG A 190 3.94 -0.29 11.70
N LEU A 191 2.78 -0.18 12.34
CA LEU A 191 1.53 0.21 11.67
C LEU A 191 1.60 1.63 11.13
N ALA A 192 2.13 2.57 11.91
CA ALA A 192 2.31 3.95 11.50
C ALA A 192 3.27 4.06 10.29
N ILE A 193 4.34 3.27 10.26
CA ILE A 193 5.22 3.17 9.08
C ILE A 193 4.48 2.61 7.86
N VAL A 194 3.61 1.60 8.04
CA VAL A 194 2.79 1.09 6.93
C VAL A 194 1.87 2.19 6.38
N ALA A 195 1.18 2.91 7.27
CA ALA A 195 0.33 4.03 6.87
C ALA A 195 1.14 5.09 6.10
N ALA A 196 2.32 5.47 6.60
CA ALA A 196 3.19 6.45 5.95
C ALA A 196 3.62 6.00 4.54
N ARG A 197 3.98 4.73 4.39
CA ARG A 197 4.39 4.13 3.12
C ARG A 197 3.25 4.07 2.11
N THR A 198 2.06 3.67 2.54
CA THR A 198 0.87 3.65 1.69
C THR A 198 0.46 5.07 1.28
N ALA A 199 0.60 6.05 2.18
CA ALA A 199 0.36 7.45 1.86
C ALA A 199 1.36 7.98 0.81
N LEU A 200 2.65 7.67 0.93
CA LEU A 200 3.65 8.02 -0.10
C LEU A 200 3.35 7.40 -1.48
N LEU A 201 2.78 6.19 -1.51
CA LEU A 201 2.31 5.59 -2.76
C LEU A 201 1.18 6.40 -3.39
N LEU A 202 0.23 6.88 -2.60
CA LEU A 202 -0.86 7.75 -3.08
C LEU A 202 -0.37 9.14 -3.50
N VAL A 203 0.66 9.69 -2.85
CA VAL A 203 1.31 10.93 -3.30
C VAL A 203 1.85 10.77 -4.72
N ASN A 204 2.51 9.65 -5.00
CA ASN A 204 3.01 9.38 -6.35
C ASN A 204 1.87 9.18 -7.36
N PHE A 205 0.76 8.53 -6.99
CA PHE A 205 -0.41 8.45 -7.87
C PHE A 205 -1.05 9.82 -8.14
N GLY A 206 -1.11 10.69 -7.14
CA GLY A 206 -1.55 12.08 -7.33
C GLY A 206 -0.65 12.80 -8.34
N PHE A 207 0.67 12.73 -8.17
CA PHE A 207 1.59 13.32 -9.15
C PHE A 207 1.49 12.68 -10.53
N TRP A 208 1.33 11.37 -10.63
CA TRP A 208 1.26 10.66 -11.90
C TRP A 208 0.06 11.09 -12.72
N ILE A 209 -1.14 11.02 -12.14
CA ILE A 209 -2.37 11.47 -12.79
C ILE A 209 -2.30 12.98 -13.08
N GLY A 210 -1.84 13.78 -12.12
CA GLY A 210 -1.66 15.23 -12.32
C GLY A 210 -0.68 15.57 -13.46
N SER A 211 0.36 14.76 -13.67
CA SER A 211 1.35 14.99 -14.74
C SER A 211 0.81 14.74 -16.15
N LEU A 212 -0.30 14.01 -16.26
CA LEU A 212 -0.99 13.72 -17.52
C LEU A 212 -2.05 14.79 -17.81
N TRP A 213 -2.92 15.08 -16.84
CA TRP A 213 -4.13 15.88 -17.08
C TRP A 213 -4.17 17.23 -16.34
N GLY A 214 -3.20 17.50 -15.46
CA GLY A 214 -3.25 18.65 -14.56
C GLY A 214 -4.26 18.43 -13.43
N ASP A 215 -4.65 19.52 -12.77
CA ASP A 215 -5.70 19.49 -11.75
C ASP A 215 -6.57 20.74 -11.86
N ARG A 216 -7.88 20.54 -11.93
CA ARG A 216 -8.86 21.64 -11.92
C ARG A 216 -9.40 21.77 -10.51
N LEU A 217 -9.05 22.89 -9.86
CA LEU A 217 -9.33 23.14 -8.45
C LEU A 217 -10.82 23.46 -8.22
N THR A 218 -11.64 22.43 -8.28
CA THR A 218 -13.11 22.48 -8.15
C THR A 218 -13.59 22.49 -6.70
N TRP A 219 -12.71 22.29 -5.73
CA TRP A 219 -13.03 22.23 -4.30
C TRP A 219 -13.40 23.59 -3.67
N PHE A 220 -13.14 24.70 -4.38
CA PHE A 220 -13.60 26.03 -4.01
C PHE A 220 -14.87 26.48 -4.74
N VAL A 221 -15.39 25.66 -5.66
CA VAL A 221 -16.31 26.12 -6.69
C VAL A 221 -17.53 25.20 -6.74
N GLU A 222 -18.72 25.79 -6.77
CA GLU A 222 -19.98 25.05 -6.80
C GLU A 222 -20.05 24.12 -8.04
N PRO A 223 -20.36 22.82 -7.87
CA PRO A 223 -20.27 21.83 -8.94
C PRO A 223 -21.17 22.10 -10.15
N SER A 224 -22.28 22.82 -9.96
CA SER A 224 -23.33 23.01 -10.96
C SER A 224 -23.12 24.23 -11.86
N THR A 225 -22.33 25.23 -11.46
CA THR A 225 -22.36 26.55 -12.12
C THR A 225 -21.02 27.10 -12.60
N THR A 226 -19.86 26.53 -12.24
CA THR A 226 -18.57 27.21 -12.51
C THR A 226 -17.37 26.30 -12.79
N SER A 227 -17.57 25.04 -13.19
CA SER A 227 -16.43 24.13 -13.47
C SER A 227 -15.49 24.65 -14.57
N ARG A 228 -16.00 25.39 -15.58
CA ARG A 228 -15.20 25.92 -16.69
C ARG A 228 -14.16 26.96 -16.27
N TRP A 229 -14.46 27.75 -15.23
CA TRP A 229 -13.63 28.87 -14.76
C TRP A 229 -12.76 28.53 -13.55
N ALA A 230 -12.90 27.32 -12.99
CA ALA A 230 -12.06 26.87 -11.89
C ALA A 230 -10.56 26.95 -12.29
N PRO A 231 -9.70 27.51 -11.42
CA PRO A 231 -8.26 27.54 -11.67
C PRO A 231 -7.71 26.15 -11.98
N VAL A 232 -6.86 26.07 -13.00
CA VAL A 232 -6.25 24.82 -13.45
C VAL A 232 -4.76 24.88 -13.13
N ILE A 233 -4.28 23.92 -12.35
CA ILE A 233 -2.86 23.63 -12.23
C ILE A 233 -2.46 22.86 -13.49
N PRO A 234 -1.56 23.40 -14.33
CA PRO A 234 -1.14 22.72 -15.56
C PRO A 234 -0.45 21.39 -15.28
N SER A 235 -0.56 20.45 -16.22
CA SER A 235 0.05 19.11 -16.10
C SER A 235 1.57 19.15 -15.97
N TRP A 236 2.24 20.09 -16.66
CA TRP A 236 3.69 20.26 -16.56
C TRP A 236 4.15 20.64 -15.15
N THR A 237 3.31 21.33 -14.37
CA THR A 237 3.63 21.70 -12.98
C THR A 237 3.78 20.43 -12.14
N PHE A 238 2.85 19.47 -12.27
CA PHE A 238 2.98 18.17 -11.62
C PHE A 238 4.18 17.38 -12.15
N SER A 239 4.41 17.38 -13.46
CA SER A 239 5.54 16.65 -14.04
C SER A 239 6.89 17.12 -13.51
N ILE A 240 7.12 18.44 -13.46
CA ILE A 240 8.37 19.02 -12.93
C ILE A 240 8.47 18.84 -11.42
N ALA A 241 7.40 19.14 -10.67
CA ALA A 241 7.39 18.99 -9.22
C ALA A 241 7.62 17.54 -8.80
N TRP A 242 7.05 16.58 -9.53
CA TRP A 242 7.24 15.16 -9.26
C TRP A 242 8.67 14.72 -9.53
N LEU A 243 9.28 15.17 -10.64
CA LEU A 243 10.69 14.90 -10.93
C LEU A 243 11.61 15.41 -9.80
N VAL A 244 11.41 16.67 -9.38
CA VAL A 244 12.17 17.27 -8.28
C VAL A 244 11.98 16.47 -6.99
N ALA A 245 10.74 16.08 -6.67
CA ALA A 245 10.43 15.29 -5.49
C ALA A 245 11.07 13.89 -5.53
N ILE A 246 11.00 13.18 -6.66
CA ILE A 246 11.61 11.85 -6.85
C ILE A 246 13.12 11.92 -6.68
N VAL A 247 13.78 12.86 -7.38
CA VAL A 247 15.25 13.00 -7.33
C VAL A 247 15.69 13.41 -5.92
N GLY A 248 15.03 14.42 -5.33
CA GLY A 248 15.33 14.88 -3.98
C GLY A 248 15.16 13.78 -2.94
N ALA A 249 14.03 13.07 -2.97
CA ALA A 249 13.75 11.95 -2.07
C ALA A 249 14.71 10.78 -2.31
N GLY A 250 15.07 10.48 -3.56
CA GLY A 250 16.02 9.43 -3.92
C GLY A 250 17.43 9.71 -3.40
N ILE A 251 17.94 10.93 -3.60
CA ILE A 251 19.25 11.35 -3.08
C ILE A 251 19.27 11.31 -1.55
N TRP A 252 18.23 11.84 -0.91
CA TRP A 252 18.09 11.77 0.54
C TRP A 252 18.04 10.32 1.04
N ALA A 253 17.23 9.48 0.42
CA ALA A 253 17.07 8.08 0.81
C ALA A 253 18.36 7.28 0.66
N ALA A 254 19.14 7.55 -0.40
CA ALA A 254 20.46 6.94 -0.58
C ALA A 254 21.44 7.37 0.52
N ARG A 255 21.50 8.68 0.84
CA ARG A 255 22.38 9.20 1.91
C ARG A 255 21.97 8.73 3.31
N ALA A 256 20.67 8.63 3.57
CA ALA A 256 20.11 8.23 4.86
C ALA A 256 19.94 6.70 5.01
N ASN A 257 20.45 5.91 4.05
CA ASN A 257 20.32 4.45 4.00
C ASN A 257 18.88 3.96 4.22
N ARG A 258 17.93 4.52 3.44
CA ARG A 258 16.50 4.20 3.47
C ARG A 258 16.10 3.43 2.21
N PRO A 259 16.41 2.12 2.10
CA PRO A 259 16.25 1.35 0.87
C PRO A 259 14.81 1.29 0.37
N TRP A 260 13.82 1.28 1.27
CA TRP A 260 12.40 1.28 0.86
C TRP A 260 12.01 2.55 0.10
N VAL A 261 12.43 3.73 0.59
CA VAL A 261 12.12 5.02 -0.06
C VAL A 261 12.92 5.16 -1.35
N LEU A 262 14.17 4.68 -1.36
CA LEU A 262 14.99 4.66 -2.56
C LEU A 262 14.35 3.81 -3.67
N ASN A 263 13.87 2.62 -3.33
CA ASN A 263 13.17 1.75 -4.29
C ASN A 263 11.87 2.40 -4.78
N LEU A 264 11.11 3.04 -3.89
CA LEU A 264 9.91 3.78 -4.27
C LEU A 264 10.24 4.89 -5.28
N ALA A 265 11.27 5.70 -5.00
CA ALA A 265 11.73 6.77 -5.88
C ALA A 265 12.24 6.23 -7.23
N ALA A 266 12.96 5.11 -7.24
CA ALA A 266 13.42 4.48 -8.48
C ALA A 266 12.26 3.98 -9.35
N VAL A 267 11.30 3.27 -8.75
CA VAL A 267 10.12 2.75 -9.46
C VAL A 267 9.28 3.90 -10.02
N PHE A 268 8.94 4.89 -9.20
CA PHE A 268 8.15 6.02 -9.68
C PHE A 268 8.94 6.98 -10.59
N GLY A 269 10.26 7.03 -10.47
CA GLY A 269 11.15 7.69 -11.43
C GLY A 269 11.09 7.04 -12.82
N ALA A 270 11.11 5.70 -12.87
CA ALA A 270 10.91 4.98 -14.14
C ALA A 270 9.50 5.22 -14.70
N ILE A 271 8.45 5.17 -13.85
CA ILE A 271 7.07 5.47 -14.27
C ILE A 271 6.98 6.90 -14.81
N HIS A 272 7.55 7.89 -14.13
CA HIS A 272 7.60 9.28 -14.59
C HIS A 272 8.29 9.38 -15.94
N PHE A 273 9.49 8.80 -16.08
CA PHE A 273 10.24 8.77 -17.34
C PHE A 273 9.41 8.19 -18.49
N TYR A 274 8.88 6.97 -18.34
CA TYR A 274 8.09 6.32 -19.39
C TYR A 274 6.81 7.08 -19.70
N THR A 275 6.12 7.59 -18.69
CA THR A 275 4.89 8.39 -18.89
C THR A 275 5.21 9.60 -19.75
N GLN A 276 6.18 10.42 -19.34
CA GLN A 276 6.51 11.63 -20.08
C GLN A 276 7.11 11.33 -21.46
N TRP A 277 7.89 10.25 -21.59
CA TRP A 277 8.43 9.81 -22.87
C TRP A 277 7.32 9.50 -23.89
N PHE A 278 6.37 8.64 -23.50
CA PHE A 278 5.31 8.22 -24.42
C PHE A 278 4.27 9.31 -24.68
N GLU A 279 4.00 10.20 -23.72
CA GLU A 279 3.15 11.37 -23.96
C GLU A 279 3.75 12.35 -24.97
N LYS A 280 5.07 12.43 -25.08
CA LYS A 280 5.75 13.36 -26.00
C LYS A 280 6.12 12.74 -27.33
N LEU A 281 6.52 11.47 -27.35
CA LEU A 281 7.07 10.78 -28.51
C LEU A 281 6.12 9.72 -29.10
N GLY A 282 5.01 9.42 -28.41
CA GLY A 282 4.07 8.38 -28.78
C GLY A 282 4.62 6.97 -28.55
N ALA A 283 3.73 5.98 -28.56
CA ALA A 283 4.06 4.56 -28.37
C ALA A 283 4.39 3.85 -29.69
N THR A 284 5.25 4.44 -30.52
CA THR A 284 5.73 3.78 -31.74
C THR A 284 6.77 2.70 -31.41
N PRO A 285 6.97 1.66 -32.25
CA PRO A 285 7.98 0.63 -31.99
C PRO A 285 9.39 1.19 -31.74
N LEU A 286 9.79 2.22 -32.50
CA LEU A 286 11.07 2.90 -32.30
C LEU A 286 11.13 3.63 -30.95
N SER A 287 10.07 4.36 -30.58
CA SER A 287 9.99 5.05 -29.29
C SER A 287 10.11 4.08 -28.11
N VAL A 288 9.43 2.93 -28.19
CA VAL A 288 9.51 1.86 -27.17
C VAL A 288 10.93 1.28 -27.08
N LEU A 289 11.56 0.97 -28.23
CA LEU A 289 12.92 0.45 -28.27
C LEU A 289 13.91 1.43 -27.63
N VAL A 290 13.86 2.70 -28.01
CA VAL A 290 14.76 3.73 -27.47
C VAL A 290 14.54 3.91 -25.97
N ALA A 291 13.29 4.02 -25.51
CA ALA A 291 12.99 4.14 -24.08
C ALA A 291 13.53 2.94 -23.28
N GLY A 292 13.40 1.72 -23.82
CA GLY A 292 13.95 0.51 -23.23
C GLY A 292 15.47 0.54 -23.12
N VAL A 293 16.16 0.83 -24.23
CA VAL A 293 17.63 0.92 -24.26
C VAL A 293 18.15 2.01 -23.32
N THR A 294 17.52 3.19 -23.30
CA THR A 294 17.88 4.27 -22.37
C THR A 294 17.76 3.82 -20.92
N THR A 295 16.66 3.15 -20.56
CA THR A 295 16.45 2.68 -19.19
C THR A 295 17.46 1.60 -18.79
N LEU A 296 17.80 0.68 -19.70
CA LEU A 296 18.86 -0.32 -19.47
C LEU A 296 20.23 0.33 -19.29
N ALA A 297 20.58 1.33 -20.11
CA ALA A 297 21.84 2.06 -19.98
C ALA A 297 21.93 2.78 -18.62
N LEU A 298 20.84 3.42 -18.18
CA LEU A 298 20.76 4.05 -16.85
C LEU A 298 20.91 3.02 -15.72
N ALA A 299 20.24 1.87 -15.83
CA ALA A 299 20.36 0.80 -14.84
C ALA A 299 21.80 0.28 -14.72
N VAL A 300 22.49 0.06 -15.83
CA VAL A 300 23.91 -0.33 -15.86
C VAL A 300 24.79 0.77 -15.26
N GLY A 301 24.52 2.04 -15.58
CA GLY A 301 25.25 3.19 -15.00
C GLY A 301 25.14 3.24 -13.48
N ILE A 302 23.93 3.08 -12.93
CA ILE A 302 23.68 3.04 -11.49
C ILE A 302 24.37 1.82 -10.85
N TRP A 303 24.29 0.65 -11.48
CA TRP A 303 24.93 -0.57 -10.99
C TRP A 303 26.45 -0.41 -10.90
N LYS A 304 27.10 0.10 -11.95
CA LYS A 304 28.55 0.37 -11.96
C LYS A 304 28.95 1.39 -10.88
N TYR A 305 28.16 2.45 -10.73
CA TYR A 305 28.40 3.46 -9.68
C TYR A 305 28.35 2.83 -8.27
N ASN A 306 27.41 1.91 -8.04
CA ASN A 306 27.27 1.22 -6.76
C ASN A 306 28.39 0.19 -6.51
N GLN A 307 28.89 -0.49 -7.54
CA GLN A 307 30.05 -1.39 -7.42
C GLN A 307 31.34 -0.64 -7.04
N GLY A 308 31.49 0.63 -7.43
CA GLY A 308 32.61 1.48 -6.99
C GLY A 308 32.53 1.92 -5.53
N ARG A 309 31.43 1.61 -4.82
CA ARG A 309 31.16 2.02 -3.44
C ARG A 309 30.97 0.84 -2.49
N THR A 310 31.44 -0.36 -2.86
CA THR A 310 31.56 -1.46 -1.90
C THR A 310 32.36 -0.94 -0.71
N ILE A 311 31.66 -0.77 0.40
CA ILE A 311 32.22 -0.41 1.71
C ILE A 311 33.32 -1.44 1.95
N ALA A 312 34.56 -0.96 2.10
CA ALA A 312 35.65 -1.79 2.60
C ALA A 312 35.14 -2.46 3.88
N ALA A 313 35.21 -3.79 3.91
CA ALA A 313 34.72 -4.64 4.99
C ALA A 313 35.31 -4.22 6.35
#